data_AF-A0ABD8B2U3-F1
#
_entry.id   AF-A0ABD8B2U3-F1
#
_cell.length_a   1.000
_cell.length_b   1.000
_cell.length_c   1.000
_cell.angle_alpha   90.00
_cell.angle_beta   90.00
_cell.angle_gamma   90.00
#
_symmetry.space_group_name_H-M   'P 1'
#
loop_
_entity.id
_entity.type
_entity.pdbx_description
1 polymer ?
#
loop_
_entity_poly.entity_id
_entity_poly.type
_entity_poly.pdbx_seq_one_letter_code
_entity_poly.pdbx_strand_id
1 'polypeptide(L)'
;MTGCLKAYYKPKVELKMKLSQLLANNNVVSSGFPAIAGLGDNSNTKASSTTVLSSLPASVLANQGITDYYTLVLPRGTQFNTTEDIITADPDVKHWSIQLVDTEGLPTVITTQHQATLDLLHDQYPHAEVLVQRNGDGSPRNLSASDVVGKHVIGVLPPFLVAEAAAFTSVSIDNYNAARDGDLSGDQLADRVRIADKAITVREMACND
;
A
#
# COMPACT_ATOMS: atom_id res chain seq x y z
N MET A 1 -8.56 -40.39 28.45
CA MET A 1 -7.99 -40.63 27.11
C MET A 1 -8.75 -39.77 26.11
N THR A 2 -8.04 -38.79 25.55
CA THR A 2 -8.18 -38.26 24.18
C THR A 2 -9.58 -37.90 23.66
N GLY A 3 -10.03 -36.69 24.02
CA GLY A 3 -11.04 -35.94 23.26
C GLY A 3 -10.34 -34.95 22.33
N CYS A 4 -10.16 -35.32 21.07
CA CYS A 4 -9.57 -34.49 20.02
C CYS A 4 -10.56 -33.38 19.62
N LEU A 5 -10.40 -32.16 20.16
CA LEU A 5 -11.12 -30.97 19.68
C LEU A 5 -10.49 -30.53 18.36
N LYS A 6 -11.03 -31.03 17.25
CA LYS A 6 -10.83 -30.42 15.94
C LYS A 6 -11.49 -29.05 15.97
N ALA A 7 -10.68 -28.00 16.08
CA ALA A 7 -11.11 -26.64 15.78
C ALA A 7 -11.56 -26.62 14.31
N TYR A 8 -12.88 -26.58 14.10
CA TYR A 8 -13.46 -26.31 12.79
C TYR A 8 -13.10 -24.88 12.41
N TYR A 9 -12.04 -24.71 11.61
CA TYR A 9 -11.78 -23.47 10.89
C TYR A 9 -12.89 -23.33 9.84
N LYS A 10 -13.94 -22.55 10.16
CA LYS A 10 -14.89 -22.09 9.15
C LYS A 10 -14.15 -21.05 8.30
N PRO A 11 -14.03 -21.24 6.96
CA PRO A 11 -13.52 -20.18 6.11
C PRO A 11 -14.43 -18.96 6.25
N LYS A 12 -13.83 -17.81 6.55
CA LYS A 12 -14.49 -16.49 6.53
C LYS A 12 -15.04 -16.34 5.11
N VAL A 13 -16.36 -16.29 4.95
CA VAL A 13 -16.97 -15.97 3.65
C VAL A 13 -16.54 -14.55 3.33
N GLU A 14 -15.57 -14.40 2.44
CA GLU A 14 -15.09 -13.11 1.95
C GLU A 14 -16.24 -12.52 1.12
N LEU A 15 -16.99 -11.56 1.69
CA LEU A 15 -17.96 -10.77 0.94
C LEU A 15 -17.18 -9.92 -0.06
N LYS A 16 -17.11 -10.40 -1.30
CA LYS A 16 -16.44 -9.72 -2.39
C LYS A 16 -17.45 -8.85 -3.13
N MET A 17 -17.24 -7.54 -3.06
CA MET A 17 -17.98 -6.57 -3.86
C MET A 17 -17.38 -6.51 -5.27
N LYS A 18 -18.23 -6.40 -6.28
CA LYS A 18 -17.84 -6.18 -7.68
C LYS A 18 -17.66 -4.70 -7.99
N LEU A 19 -16.82 -4.39 -8.98
CA LEU A 19 -16.65 -3.02 -9.47
C LEU A 19 -17.98 -2.43 -9.94
N SER A 20 -18.77 -3.19 -10.70
CA SER A 20 -20.09 -2.79 -11.19
C SER A 20 -21.01 -2.35 -10.06
N GLN A 21 -21.00 -3.07 -8.93
CA GLN A 21 -21.77 -2.74 -7.73
C GLN A 21 -21.26 -1.45 -7.08
N LEU A 22 -19.93 -1.30 -6.92
CA LEU A 22 -19.33 -0.09 -6.36
C LEU A 22 -19.74 1.16 -7.16
N LEU A 23 -19.61 1.10 -8.49
CA LEU A 23 -19.94 2.22 -9.39
C LEU A 23 -21.44 2.54 -9.40
N ALA A 24 -22.31 1.52 -9.40
CA ALA A 24 -23.77 1.73 -9.41
C ALA A 24 -24.30 2.35 -8.10
N ASN A 25 -23.67 2.04 -6.97
CA ASN A 25 -24.16 2.45 -5.66
C ASN A 25 -23.55 3.76 -5.14
N ASN A 26 -22.39 4.18 -5.67
CA ASN A 26 -21.61 5.28 -5.11
C ASN A 26 -21.24 6.33 -6.16
N ASN A 27 -21.01 7.56 -5.70
CA ASN A 27 -20.33 8.59 -6.46
C ASN A 27 -18.82 8.35 -6.29
N VAL A 28 -18.14 7.85 -7.33
CA VAL A 28 -16.75 7.39 -7.21
C VAL A 28 -15.78 8.44 -7.75
N VAL A 29 -14.82 8.83 -6.92
CA VAL A 29 -13.63 9.59 -7.35
C VAL A 29 -12.49 8.60 -7.54
N SER A 30 -12.01 8.47 -8.78
CA SER A 30 -10.97 7.52 -9.13
C SER A 30 -9.62 8.16 -9.44
N SER A 31 -8.52 7.49 -9.07
CA SER A 31 -7.16 8.00 -9.29
C SER A 31 -6.11 6.89 -9.45
N GLY A 32 -4.91 7.27 -9.91
CA GLY A 32 -3.80 6.35 -10.13
C GLY A 32 -3.57 6.05 -11.61
N PHE A 33 -3.48 4.76 -11.98
CA PHE A 33 -3.25 4.36 -13.37
C PHE A 33 -4.33 4.94 -14.31
N PRO A 34 -3.99 5.38 -15.53
CA PRO A 34 -4.94 6.07 -16.41
C PRO A 34 -6.26 5.33 -16.64
N ALA A 35 -6.23 4.01 -16.86
CA ALA A 35 -7.44 3.20 -17.04
C ALA A 35 -8.31 3.14 -15.78
N ILE A 36 -7.72 3.23 -14.58
CA ILE A 36 -8.45 3.27 -13.31
C ILE A 36 -8.99 4.68 -13.04
N ALA A 37 -8.21 5.72 -13.35
CA ALA A 37 -8.59 7.10 -13.11
C ALA A 37 -9.86 7.54 -13.84
N GLY A 38 -10.21 6.91 -14.96
CA GLY A 38 -11.46 7.16 -15.69
C GLY A 38 -12.70 6.42 -15.18
N LEU A 39 -12.59 5.55 -14.18
CA LEU A 39 -13.74 4.74 -13.71
C LEU A 39 -14.84 5.59 -13.06
N GLY A 40 -14.47 6.68 -12.41
CA GLY A 40 -15.40 7.59 -11.71
C GLY A 40 -16.45 8.21 -12.64
N ASP A 41 -16.13 8.39 -13.92
CA ASP A 41 -17.06 8.92 -14.93
C ASP A 41 -18.26 7.99 -15.18
N ASN A 42 -18.15 6.72 -14.78
CA ASN A 42 -19.17 5.69 -14.93
C ASN A 42 -19.92 5.40 -13.61
N SER A 43 -19.76 6.26 -12.61
CA SER A 43 -20.34 6.07 -11.28
C SER A 43 -21.67 6.80 -11.07
N ASN A 44 -22.38 6.44 -10.01
CA ASN A 44 -23.64 7.07 -9.63
C ASN A 44 -23.40 8.44 -8.99
N THR A 45 -23.33 9.47 -9.83
CA THR A 45 -23.14 10.88 -9.44
C THR A 45 -24.26 11.45 -8.55
N LYS A 46 -25.39 10.73 -8.39
CA LYS A 46 -26.51 11.12 -7.52
C LYS A 46 -26.41 10.54 -6.12
N ALA A 47 -25.44 9.66 -5.84
CA ALA A 47 -25.25 9.10 -4.51
C ALA A 47 -24.88 10.20 -3.50
N SER A 48 -25.37 10.06 -2.27
CA SER A 48 -25.17 11.06 -1.20
C SER A 48 -23.75 11.11 -0.64
N SER A 49 -22.97 10.05 -0.83
CA SER A 49 -21.59 9.93 -0.36
C SER A 49 -20.64 9.71 -1.53
N THR A 50 -19.47 10.34 -1.44
CA THR A 50 -18.36 10.12 -2.37
C THR A 50 -17.43 9.05 -1.81
N THR A 51 -17.06 8.11 -2.66
CA THR A 51 -16.14 7.01 -2.35
C THR A 51 -14.90 7.11 -3.22
N VAL A 52 -13.71 6.81 -2.70
CA VAL A 52 -12.47 6.83 -3.47
C VAL A 52 -12.14 5.43 -4.00
N LEU A 53 -11.78 5.33 -5.27
CA LEU A 53 -11.23 4.11 -5.89
C LEU A 53 -9.84 4.44 -6.45
N SER A 54 -8.77 3.87 -5.91
CA SER A 54 -7.41 4.28 -6.30
C SER A 54 -6.45 3.13 -6.45
N SER A 55 -5.49 3.29 -7.36
CA SER A 55 -4.28 2.47 -7.42
C SER A 55 -3.05 3.18 -6.86
N LEU A 56 -3.21 4.37 -6.26
CA LEU A 56 -2.12 5.06 -5.60
C LEU A 56 -1.71 4.36 -4.30
N PRO A 57 -0.44 4.46 -3.86
CA PRO A 57 -0.01 3.96 -2.57
C PRO A 57 -0.80 4.60 -1.41
N ALA A 58 -1.09 3.82 -0.36
CA ALA A 58 -1.84 4.29 0.81
C ALA A 58 -1.21 5.54 1.46
N SER A 59 0.13 5.65 1.48
CA SER A 59 0.80 6.83 2.01
C SER A 59 0.53 8.11 1.20
N VAL A 60 0.42 7.99 -0.13
CA VAL A 60 0.07 9.12 -1.00
C VAL A 60 -1.38 9.54 -0.74
N LEU A 61 -2.30 8.57 -0.58
CA LEU A 61 -3.70 8.84 -0.24
C LEU A 61 -3.83 9.49 1.14
N ALA A 62 -3.08 9.02 2.14
CA ALA A 62 -3.05 9.61 3.47
C ALA A 62 -2.63 11.08 3.44
N ASN A 63 -1.60 11.42 2.63
CA ASN A 63 -1.14 12.80 2.44
C ASN A 63 -2.19 13.69 1.74
N GLN A 64 -3.10 13.10 0.98
CA GLN A 64 -4.25 13.79 0.37
C GLN A 64 -5.45 13.91 1.33
N GLY A 65 -5.32 13.43 2.57
CA GLY A 65 -6.40 13.39 3.55
C GLY A 65 -7.43 12.27 3.33
N ILE A 66 -7.13 11.32 2.43
CA ILE A 66 -7.99 10.18 2.14
C ILE A 66 -7.68 9.08 3.16
N THR A 67 -8.69 8.68 3.91
CA THR A 67 -8.58 7.67 4.97
C THR A 67 -9.33 6.38 4.66
N ASP A 68 -10.32 6.40 3.78
CA ASP A 68 -11.04 5.21 3.32
C ASP A 68 -11.07 5.19 1.79
N TYR A 69 -10.72 4.04 1.21
CA TYR A 69 -10.61 3.88 -0.24
C TYR A 69 -10.76 2.43 -0.69
N TYR A 70 -11.10 2.26 -1.97
CA TYR A 70 -11.20 0.97 -2.63
C TYR A 70 -10.02 0.75 -3.58
N THR A 71 -9.67 -0.52 -3.78
CA THR A 71 -8.71 -0.96 -4.80
C THR A 71 -9.31 -2.07 -5.64
N LEU A 72 -8.93 -2.15 -6.91
CA LEU A 72 -9.25 -3.31 -7.75
C LEU A 72 -8.41 -4.52 -7.36
N VAL A 73 -9.03 -5.70 -7.33
CA VAL A 73 -8.35 -6.99 -7.20
C VAL A 73 -8.07 -7.52 -8.60
N LEU A 74 -6.84 -7.27 -9.07
CA LEU A 74 -6.42 -7.66 -10.41
C LEU A 74 -5.60 -8.96 -10.38
N PRO A 75 -5.90 -9.96 -11.22
CA PRO A 75 -5.03 -11.12 -11.39
C PRO A 75 -3.63 -10.70 -11.83
N ARG A 76 -2.61 -11.45 -11.40
CA ARG A 76 -1.23 -11.19 -11.86
C ARG A 76 -1.14 -11.35 -13.37
N GLY A 77 -0.44 -10.42 -14.03
CA GLY A 77 -0.24 -10.44 -15.47
C GLY A 77 -1.40 -9.87 -16.29
N THR A 78 -2.50 -9.43 -15.65
CA THR A 78 -3.57 -8.72 -16.36
C THR A 78 -3.09 -7.34 -16.79
N GLN A 79 -3.34 -7.01 -18.06
CA GLN A 79 -3.11 -5.69 -18.62
C GLN A 79 -4.42 -5.13 -19.15
N PHE A 80 -4.82 -3.98 -18.62
CA PHE A 80 -5.95 -3.20 -19.12
C PHE A 80 -5.41 -1.92 -19.73
N ASN A 81 -5.81 -1.64 -20.97
CA ASN A 81 -5.34 -0.45 -21.68
C ASN A 81 -6.34 0.70 -21.54
N THR A 82 -7.62 0.38 -21.33
CA THR A 82 -8.70 1.37 -21.24
C THR A 82 -9.58 1.15 -20.02
N THR A 83 -10.32 2.19 -19.64
CA THR A 83 -11.38 2.12 -18.61
C THR A 83 -12.43 1.07 -18.95
N GLU A 84 -12.82 0.97 -20.22
CA GLU A 84 -13.85 0.05 -20.70
C GLU A 84 -13.43 -1.43 -20.55
N ASP A 85 -12.13 -1.71 -20.72
CA ASP A 85 -11.58 -3.06 -20.50
C ASP A 85 -11.81 -3.50 -19.04
N ILE A 86 -11.63 -2.57 -18.10
CA ILE A 86 -11.81 -2.83 -16.66
C ILE A 86 -13.29 -3.02 -16.33
N ILE A 87 -14.17 -2.15 -16.85
CA ILE A 87 -15.62 -2.24 -16.64
C ILE A 87 -16.14 -3.58 -17.16
N THR A 88 -15.72 -3.99 -18.36
CA THR A 88 -16.10 -5.27 -18.97
C THR A 88 -15.63 -6.47 -18.16
N ALA A 89 -14.42 -6.40 -17.59
CA ALA A 89 -13.86 -7.48 -16.78
C ALA A 89 -14.52 -7.63 -15.41
N ASP A 90 -15.18 -6.57 -14.91
CA ASP A 90 -15.86 -6.49 -13.61
C ASP A 90 -15.08 -7.17 -12.46
N PRO A 91 -13.85 -6.69 -12.17
CA PRO A 91 -13.01 -7.26 -11.13
C PRO A 91 -13.64 -7.08 -9.74
N ASP A 92 -13.21 -7.91 -8.80
CA ASP A 92 -13.56 -7.71 -7.39
C ASP A 92 -12.88 -6.42 -6.88
N VAL A 93 -13.47 -5.79 -5.86
CA VAL A 93 -12.88 -4.65 -5.15
C VAL A 93 -12.65 -4.99 -3.69
N LYS A 94 -11.60 -4.39 -3.12
CA LYS A 94 -11.30 -4.44 -1.67
C LYS A 94 -11.43 -3.04 -1.09
N HIS A 95 -12.04 -2.95 0.10
CA HIS A 95 -12.14 -1.73 0.88
C HIS A 95 -10.99 -1.65 1.89
N TRP A 96 -10.36 -0.50 2.00
CA TRP A 96 -9.23 -0.27 2.89
C TRP A 96 -9.46 0.98 3.73
N SER A 97 -9.03 0.92 4.99
CA SER A 97 -8.97 2.07 5.89
C SER A 97 -7.53 2.35 6.28
N ILE A 98 -7.18 3.63 6.29
CA ILE A 98 -5.87 4.18 6.66
C ILE A 98 -6.05 4.94 7.97
N GLN A 99 -5.20 4.61 8.94
CA GLN A 99 -5.18 5.30 10.22
C GLN A 99 -3.78 5.83 10.50
N LEU A 100 -3.71 7.05 11.02
CA LEU A 100 -2.49 7.57 11.62
C LEU A 100 -2.23 6.80 12.92
N VAL A 101 -0.99 6.39 13.14
CA VAL A 101 -0.61 5.60 14.32
C VAL A 101 0.61 6.19 14.99
N ASP A 102 0.64 6.04 16.31
CA ASP A 102 1.85 6.26 17.10
C ASP A 102 2.80 5.07 16.90
N THR A 103 4.09 5.38 16.88
CA THR A 103 5.18 4.43 16.68
C THR A 103 5.94 4.13 17.96
N GLU A 104 5.60 4.78 19.08
CA GLU A 104 6.26 4.56 20.37
C GLU A 104 6.22 3.09 20.78
N GLY A 105 7.38 2.56 21.17
CA GLY A 105 7.54 1.17 21.63
C GLY A 105 7.51 0.11 20.53
N LEU A 106 7.31 0.46 19.25
CA LEU A 106 7.40 -0.49 18.15
C LEU A 106 8.87 -0.75 17.76
N PRO A 107 9.26 -2.01 17.48
CA PRO A 107 10.53 -2.28 16.82
C PRO A 107 10.58 -1.57 15.47
N THR A 108 11.60 -0.74 15.26
CA THR A 108 11.75 0.07 14.03
C THR A 108 12.70 -0.59 13.05
N VAL A 109 12.31 -0.64 11.78
CA VAL A 109 13.12 -1.20 10.70
C VAL A 109 13.14 -0.31 9.45
N ILE A 110 14.22 -0.36 8.69
CA ILE A 110 14.41 0.40 7.44
C ILE A 110 14.40 -0.54 6.22
N THR A 111 13.67 -0.18 5.15
CA THR A 111 13.48 -1.01 3.95
C THR A 111 13.97 -0.40 2.63
N THR A 112 15.04 0.41 2.64
CA THR A 112 15.66 0.92 1.41
C THR A 112 16.97 0.21 1.07
N GLN A 113 17.29 0.10 -0.22
CA GLN A 113 18.59 -0.40 -0.70
C GLN A 113 19.51 0.72 -1.20
N HIS A 114 19.01 1.96 -1.23
CA HIS A 114 19.77 3.10 -1.73
C HIS A 114 20.63 3.68 -0.60
N GLN A 115 21.96 3.61 -0.71
CA GLN A 115 22.88 3.96 0.38
C GLN A 115 22.65 5.38 0.91
N ALA A 116 22.50 6.38 0.03
CA ALA A 116 22.22 7.75 0.45
C ALA A 116 20.95 7.88 1.31
N THR A 117 19.92 7.08 1.00
CA THR A 117 18.67 7.08 1.77
C THR A 117 18.87 6.35 3.09
N LEU A 118 19.67 5.28 3.11
CA LEU A 118 20.05 4.60 4.36
C LEU A 118 20.78 5.56 5.30
N ASP A 119 21.77 6.30 4.81
CA ASP A 119 22.57 7.22 5.62
C ASP A 119 21.66 8.29 6.28
N LEU A 120 20.78 8.91 5.48
CA LEU A 120 19.81 9.90 5.97
C LEU A 120 18.84 9.30 6.99
N LEU A 121 18.33 8.09 6.74
CA LEU A 121 17.41 7.43 7.66
C LEU A 121 18.11 6.96 8.94
N HIS A 122 19.39 6.60 8.89
CA HIS A 122 20.15 6.23 10.07
C HIS A 122 20.40 7.43 10.98
N ASP A 123 20.66 8.61 10.42
CA ASP A 123 20.81 9.83 11.22
C ASP A 123 19.49 10.18 11.94
N GLN A 124 18.35 10.01 11.28
CA GLN A 124 17.03 10.30 11.86
C GLN A 124 16.50 9.19 12.78
N TYR A 125 16.85 7.94 12.50
CA TYR A 125 16.39 6.75 13.21
C TYR A 125 17.59 5.86 13.61
N PRO A 126 18.46 6.32 14.52
CA PRO A 126 19.73 5.65 14.84
C PRO A 126 19.55 4.26 15.48
N HIS A 127 18.36 3.96 15.99
CA HIS A 127 18.02 2.68 16.61
C HIS A 127 17.35 1.69 15.66
N ALA A 128 17.06 2.09 14.42
CA ALA A 128 16.37 1.23 13.47
C ALA A 128 17.29 0.17 12.88
N GLU A 129 16.78 -1.07 12.77
CA GLU A 129 17.47 -2.16 12.09
C GLU A 129 17.26 -2.04 10.57
N VAL A 130 18.32 -2.16 9.78
CA VAL A 130 18.18 -2.24 8.32
C VAL A 130 17.80 -3.66 7.92
N LEU A 131 16.66 -3.81 7.26
CA LEU A 131 16.28 -5.12 6.72
C LEU A 131 17.15 -5.46 5.51
N VAL A 132 17.88 -6.56 5.64
CA VAL A 132 18.73 -7.08 4.57
C VAL A 132 17.85 -7.59 3.42
N GLN A 133 18.01 -6.95 2.27
CA GLN A 133 17.33 -7.32 1.01
C GLN A 133 18.27 -8.04 0.03
N ARG A 134 19.27 -8.73 0.58
CA ARG A 134 20.15 -9.66 -0.13
C ARG A 134 20.23 -10.98 0.62
N ASN A 135 20.32 -12.08 -0.10
CA ASN A 135 20.63 -13.38 0.48
C ASN A 135 22.13 -13.47 0.84
N GLY A 136 22.52 -14.51 1.58
CA GLY A 136 23.93 -14.72 1.96
C GLY A 136 24.88 -14.93 0.78
N ASP A 137 24.36 -15.25 -0.41
CA ASP A 137 25.09 -15.35 -1.68
C ASP A 137 25.15 -14.02 -2.46
N GLY A 138 24.60 -12.94 -1.91
CA GLY A 138 24.58 -11.61 -2.51
C GLY A 138 23.43 -11.36 -3.52
N SER A 139 22.61 -12.37 -3.83
CA SER A 139 21.43 -12.21 -4.71
C SER A 139 20.32 -11.38 -4.05
N PRO A 140 19.45 -10.67 -4.80
CA PRO A 140 18.33 -9.92 -4.23
C PRO A 140 17.35 -10.82 -3.46
N ARG A 141 16.89 -10.33 -2.31
CA ARG A 141 15.86 -10.96 -1.48
C ARG A 141 14.63 -10.07 -1.41
N ASN A 142 13.47 -10.63 -1.75
CA ASN A 142 12.19 -9.95 -1.52
C ASN A 142 11.82 -10.00 -0.05
N LEU A 143 11.31 -8.89 0.48
CA LEU A 143 10.72 -8.84 1.81
C LEU A 143 9.44 -9.69 1.87
N SER A 144 9.17 -10.25 3.04
CA SER A 144 7.96 -11.02 3.35
C SER A 144 7.21 -10.43 4.55
N ALA A 145 5.99 -10.90 4.81
CA ALA A 145 5.20 -10.45 5.95
C ALA A 145 5.96 -10.62 7.28
N SER A 146 6.67 -11.73 7.47
CA SER A 146 7.44 -11.96 8.71
C SER A 146 8.55 -10.93 8.96
N ASP A 147 9.02 -10.25 7.93
CA ASP A 147 10.03 -9.18 8.10
C ASP A 147 9.42 -7.92 8.72
N VAL A 148 8.12 -7.68 8.55
CA VAL A 148 7.45 -6.40 8.82
C VAL A 148 6.34 -6.47 9.87
N VAL A 149 5.77 -7.65 10.11
CA VAL A 149 4.65 -7.84 11.05
C VAL A 149 5.03 -7.37 12.45
N GLY A 150 4.17 -6.52 13.03
CA GLY A 150 4.37 -5.97 14.38
C GLY A 150 5.41 -4.86 14.48
N LYS A 151 6.01 -4.42 13.36
CA LYS A 151 7.09 -3.44 13.34
C LYS A 151 6.64 -2.08 12.79
N HIS A 152 7.37 -1.04 13.16
CA HIS A 152 7.36 0.24 12.47
C HIS A 152 8.36 0.18 11.31
N VAL A 153 7.84 0.21 10.08
CA VAL A 153 8.64 0.12 8.87
C VAL A 153 8.83 1.51 8.27
N ILE A 154 10.07 1.89 8.00
CA ILE A 154 10.44 3.16 7.38
C ILE A 154 11.09 2.88 6.03
N GLY A 155 10.57 3.44 4.95
CA GLY A 155 11.18 3.28 3.64
C GLY A 155 10.18 3.09 2.51
N VAL A 156 10.59 2.29 1.53
CA VAL A 156 9.75 1.84 0.42
C VAL A 156 9.31 0.41 0.73
N LEU A 157 8.01 0.16 0.63
CA LEU A 157 7.44 -1.15 0.90
C LEU A 157 6.35 -1.46 -0.14
N PRO A 158 6.31 -2.67 -0.71
CA PRO A 158 5.21 -3.08 -1.57
C PRO A 158 3.86 -2.92 -0.85
N PRO A 159 2.79 -2.48 -1.55
CA PRO A 159 1.49 -2.19 -0.91
C PRO A 159 0.94 -3.35 -0.07
N PHE A 160 1.11 -4.60 -0.53
CA PHE A 160 0.63 -5.78 0.19
C PHE A 160 1.35 -6.02 1.53
N LEU A 161 2.58 -5.52 1.70
CA LEU A 161 3.31 -5.60 2.98
C LEU A 161 3.02 -4.41 3.89
N VAL A 162 2.56 -3.27 3.34
CA VAL A 162 2.14 -2.12 4.16
C VAL A 162 0.98 -2.50 5.09
N ALA A 163 0.05 -3.32 4.61
CA ALA A 163 -1.07 -3.82 5.42
C ALA A 163 -0.65 -4.81 6.52
N GLU A 164 0.55 -5.40 6.43
CA GLU A 164 1.08 -6.34 7.42
C GLU A 164 1.88 -5.62 8.52
N ALA A 165 2.40 -4.42 8.25
CA ALA A 165 3.16 -3.64 9.22
C ALA A 165 2.26 -3.05 10.32
N ALA A 166 2.79 -2.93 11.54
CA ALA A 166 2.07 -2.24 12.62
C ALA A 166 1.98 -0.73 12.35
N ALA A 167 3.06 -0.18 11.80
CA ALA A 167 3.13 1.21 11.36
C ALA A 167 4.06 1.32 10.14
N PHE A 168 3.73 2.21 9.20
CA PHE A 168 4.52 2.46 8.00
C PHE A 168 4.74 3.96 7.81
N THR A 169 6.01 4.36 7.75
CA THR A 169 6.42 5.71 7.36
C THR A 169 7.04 5.63 5.97
N SER A 170 6.34 6.16 4.97
CA SER A 170 6.83 6.09 3.59
C SER A 170 8.00 7.03 3.37
N VAL A 171 8.97 6.55 2.60
CA VAL A 171 10.06 7.35 2.04
C VAL A 171 9.92 7.37 0.53
N SER A 172 9.94 8.56 -0.06
CA SER A 172 9.88 8.76 -1.51
C SER A 172 10.97 9.73 -1.96
N ILE A 173 11.27 9.74 -3.25
CA ILE A 173 12.19 10.70 -3.85
C ILE A 173 11.40 11.52 -4.86
N ASP A 174 11.37 12.83 -4.68
CA ASP A 174 10.68 13.75 -5.58
C ASP A 174 11.26 13.64 -6.99
N ASN A 175 10.38 13.57 -7.99
CA ASN A 175 10.71 13.47 -9.42
C ASN A 175 11.63 12.27 -9.77
N TYR A 176 11.58 11.18 -9.00
CA TYR A 176 12.43 10.01 -9.26
C TYR A 176 12.21 9.44 -10.67
N ASN A 177 13.30 9.32 -11.42
CA ASN A 177 13.36 8.72 -12.74
C ASN A 177 14.37 7.58 -12.71
N ALA A 178 13.89 6.34 -12.67
CA ALA A 178 14.76 5.16 -12.60
C ALA A 178 15.81 5.05 -13.73
N ALA A 179 15.59 5.68 -14.89
CA ALA A 179 16.55 5.70 -15.99
C ALA A 179 17.68 6.73 -15.83
N ARG A 180 17.53 7.67 -14.88
CA ARG A 180 18.48 8.76 -14.63
C ARG A 180 19.03 8.76 -13.20
N ASP A 181 18.22 8.30 -12.26
CA ASP A 181 18.42 8.54 -10.83
C ASP A 181 18.94 7.30 -10.08
N GLY A 182 19.27 6.22 -10.79
CA GLY A 182 19.75 4.96 -10.19
C GLY A 182 21.13 5.08 -9.50
N ASP A 183 21.92 6.10 -9.85
CA ASP A 183 23.29 6.32 -9.37
C ASP A 183 23.49 7.71 -8.70
N LEU A 184 22.42 8.37 -8.23
CA LEU A 184 22.56 9.69 -7.61
C LEU A 184 23.37 9.62 -6.30
N SER A 185 24.29 10.58 -6.12
CA SER A 185 25.07 10.73 -4.90
C SER A 185 24.22 11.25 -3.73
N GLY A 186 24.73 11.06 -2.50
CA GLY A 186 24.05 11.43 -1.25
C GLY A 186 23.51 12.85 -1.22
N ASP A 187 24.34 13.80 -1.62
CA ASP A 187 24.00 15.23 -1.57
C ASP A 187 22.91 15.61 -2.59
N GLN A 188 22.80 14.91 -3.71
CA GLN A 188 21.78 15.18 -4.73
C GLN A 188 20.41 14.58 -4.38
N LEU A 189 20.40 13.59 -3.49
CA LEU A 189 19.18 12.92 -3.03
C LEU A 189 18.62 13.54 -1.75
N ALA A 190 19.46 14.06 -0.85
CA ALA A 190 19.02 14.61 0.43
C ALA A 190 17.88 15.63 0.27
N ASP A 191 17.99 16.56 -0.69
CA ASP A 191 16.97 17.59 -0.95
C ASP A 191 15.68 17.06 -1.60
N ARG A 192 15.73 15.87 -2.19
CA ARG A 192 14.61 15.24 -2.92
C ARG A 192 13.94 14.13 -2.11
N VAL A 193 14.62 13.57 -1.11
CA VAL A 193 14.03 12.59 -0.22
C VAL A 193 12.92 13.27 0.58
N ARG A 194 11.76 12.61 0.60
CA ARG A 194 10.61 12.96 1.41
C ARG A 194 10.31 11.79 2.30
N ILE A 195 10.23 12.08 3.59
CA ILE A 195 9.83 11.13 4.62
C ILE A 195 8.47 11.62 5.11
N ALA A 196 7.48 10.72 5.17
CA ALA A 196 6.18 11.10 5.70
C ALA A 196 6.30 11.53 7.17
N ASP A 197 5.66 12.64 7.51
CA ASP A 197 5.69 13.19 8.88
C ASP A 197 4.99 12.29 9.90
N LYS A 198 4.08 11.42 9.44
CA LYS A 198 3.30 10.53 10.28
C LYS A 198 3.30 9.12 9.73
N ALA A 199 3.34 8.14 10.63
CA ALA A 199 3.19 6.74 10.27
C ALA A 199 1.71 6.39 10.08
N ILE A 200 1.46 5.44 9.19
CA ILE A 200 0.13 4.90 8.92
C ILE A 200 0.05 3.41 9.20
N THR A 201 -1.13 2.92 9.54
CA THR A 201 -1.49 1.50 9.40
C THR A 201 -2.62 1.39 8.37
N VAL A 202 -2.65 0.27 7.65
CA VAL A 202 -3.64 0.01 6.61
C VAL A 202 -4.36 -1.28 6.94
N ARG A 203 -5.70 -1.25 6.91
CA ARG A 203 -6.52 -2.42 7.25
C ARG A 203 -7.54 -2.67 6.16
N GLU A 204 -7.67 -3.93 5.76
CA GLU A 204 -8.77 -4.36 4.92
C GLU A 204 -10.06 -4.32 5.74
N MET A 205 -11.06 -3.63 5.20
CA MET A 205 -12.38 -3.50 5.78
C MET A 205 -13.32 -4.48 5.11
N ALA A 206 -14.34 -4.94 5.84
CA ALA A 206 -15.43 -5.66 5.20
C ALA A 206 -16.14 -4.72 4.22
N CYS A 207 -16.34 -5.16 2.97
CA CYS A 207 -17.25 -4.50 2.07
C CYS A 207 -18.67 -4.70 2.62
N ASN A 208 -19.30 -3.64 3.12
CA ASN A 208 -20.71 -3.68 3.49
C ASN A 208 -21.54 -3.36 2.25
N ASP A 209 -22.55 -4.18 1.99
CA ASP A 209 -23.55 -3.99 0.92
C ASP A 209 -24.42 -2.74 1.17
#